data_AF-A0A7S1YBV0-F1
#
_entry.id   AF-A0A7S1YBV0-F1
#
_cell.length_a   1.000
_cell.length_b   1.000
_cell.length_c   1.000
_cell.angle_alpha   90.00
_cell.angle_beta   90.00
_cell.angle_gamma   90.00
#
_symmetry.space_group_name_H-M   'P 1'
#
loop_
_entity.id
_entity.type
_entity.pdbx_description
1 polymer ?
#
loop_
_entity_poly.entity_id
_entity_poly.type
_entity_poly.pdbx_seq_one_letter_code
_entity_poly.pdbx_strand_id
1 'polypeptide(L)'
;KAKGSTIVLNEVKGLIKLKLVHAKYFYTCTITINDCYPTTTTHQEWGKACDLHLTKTNFPPKIEHMLTTQAQELVRRMQDGMPADKALKMSNPVKAPSSSVDDVDTPDKAKTRVTQQTIKGLKKDMDTLAHVRDLRQIDAATKQGNATKKLHSAKERRDARRNVAKITNREREADAEVEAKWEEEERARMAGYDISSFDGSNPQPSLLSLLTFLTQKIQRLPEETCPICKETALLSDPTKLAALYQPATASSTATAADKKARKLARKKRPMRVYCGCWFHHDCLDTFMREPPFGAACPVHPTRRVYHPDWPADIRELERAYMSREARRREIEDVANFI
;
A
#
# COMPACT_ATOMS: atom_id res chain seq x y z
N LYS A 1 -37.88 -12.81 -13.53
CA LYS A 1 -36.89 -13.74 -12.94
C LYS A 1 -35.50 -13.14 -13.07
N ALA A 2 -34.85 -12.75 -11.97
CA ALA A 2 -33.47 -12.30 -12.03
C ALA A 2 -32.60 -13.47 -12.53
N LYS A 3 -31.78 -13.25 -13.56
CA LYS A 3 -30.81 -14.25 -14.02
C LYS A 3 -29.84 -14.47 -12.85
N GLY A 4 -29.84 -15.68 -12.27
CA GLY A 4 -28.95 -16.03 -11.18
C GLY A 4 -27.48 -15.93 -11.58
N SER A 5 -26.59 -16.04 -10.58
CA SER A 5 -25.15 -16.17 -10.82
C SER A 5 -24.85 -17.42 -11.63
N THR A 6 -23.97 -17.33 -12.61
CA THR A 6 -23.57 -18.45 -13.49
C THR A 6 -22.06 -18.56 -13.56
N ILE A 7 -21.55 -19.79 -13.48
CA ILE A 7 -20.15 -20.14 -13.68
C ILE A 7 -20.09 -21.04 -14.92
N VAL A 8 -19.29 -20.65 -15.91
CA VAL A 8 -19.07 -21.45 -17.12
C VAL A 8 -17.59 -21.79 -17.19
N LEU A 9 -17.28 -23.08 -17.19
CA LEU A 9 -15.92 -23.61 -17.23
C LEU A 9 -15.62 -24.10 -18.65
N ASN A 10 -14.44 -23.77 -19.17
CA ASN A 10 -13.89 -24.35 -20.39
C ASN A 10 -12.48 -24.86 -20.09
N GLU A 11 -12.42 -26.14 -19.75
CA GLU A 11 -11.18 -26.83 -19.34
C GLU A 11 -10.13 -26.82 -20.46
N VAL A 12 -10.55 -27.03 -21.71
CA VAL A 12 -9.66 -27.07 -22.88
C VAL A 12 -8.92 -25.75 -23.10
N LYS A 13 -9.53 -24.63 -22.73
CA LYS A 13 -8.94 -23.29 -22.88
C LYS A 13 -8.38 -22.72 -21.57
N GLY A 14 -8.44 -23.47 -20.47
CA GLY A 14 -8.11 -22.95 -19.14
C GLY A 14 -8.94 -21.72 -18.75
N LEU A 15 -10.20 -21.63 -19.20
CA LEU A 15 -10.99 -20.40 -19.12
C LEU A 15 -12.21 -20.57 -18.21
N ILE A 16 -12.32 -19.73 -17.19
CA ILE A 16 -13.51 -19.65 -16.31
C ILE A 16 -14.22 -18.32 -16.56
N LYS A 17 -15.46 -18.38 -17.04
CA LYS A 17 -16.33 -17.21 -17.15
C LYS A 17 -17.25 -17.16 -15.94
N LEU A 18 -17.11 -16.12 -15.14
CA LEU A 18 -17.87 -15.90 -13.93
C LEU A 18 -18.82 -14.71 -14.13
N LYS A 19 -20.11 -14.94 -13.90
CA LYS A 19 -21.11 -13.88 -13.86
C LYS A 19 -21.84 -13.95 -12.52
N LEU A 20 -21.52 -13.02 -11.65
CA LEU A 20 -22.14 -12.87 -10.34
C LEU A 20 -23.24 -11.80 -10.43
N VAL A 21 -24.44 -12.13 -9.97
CA VAL A 21 -25.58 -11.22 -9.93
C VAL A 21 -26.19 -11.26 -8.55
N HIS A 22 -26.29 -10.10 -7.90
CA HIS A 22 -26.97 -9.96 -6.61
C HIS A 22 -27.77 -8.66 -6.56
N ALA A 23 -29.05 -8.74 -6.20
CA ALA A 23 -30.00 -7.62 -6.30
C ALA A 23 -29.96 -6.95 -7.70
N LYS A 24 -29.67 -5.65 -7.79
CA LYS A 24 -29.52 -4.90 -9.05
C LYS A 24 -28.06 -4.83 -9.52
N TYR A 25 -27.12 -5.46 -8.81
CA TYR A 25 -25.69 -5.41 -9.10
C TYR A 25 -25.23 -6.65 -9.86
N PHE A 26 -24.28 -6.46 -10.77
CA PHE A 26 -23.63 -7.57 -11.45
C PHE A 26 -22.13 -7.33 -11.63
N TYR A 27 -21.38 -8.42 -11.63
CA TYR A 27 -19.94 -8.44 -11.86
C TYR A 27 -19.63 -9.63 -12.76
N THR A 28 -19.12 -9.36 -13.96
CA THR A 28 -18.75 -10.38 -14.96
C THR A 28 -17.26 -10.31 -15.21
N CYS A 29 -16.56 -11.38 -14.93
CA CYS A 29 -15.13 -11.52 -15.18
C CYS A 29 -14.82 -12.84 -15.87
N THR A 30 -13.66 -12.86 -16.51
CA THR A 30 -13.07 -14.04 -17.13
C THR A 30 -11.73 -14.28 -16.43
N ILE A 31 -11.53 -15.51 -15.96
CA ILE A 31 -10.29 -15.95 -15.33
C ILE A 31 -9.60 -16.87 -16.34
N THR A 32 -8.36 -16.55 -16.69
CA THR A 32 -7.51 -17.37 -17.56
C THR A 32 -6.50 -18.09 -16.67
N ILE A 33 -6.45 -19.41 -16.76
CA ILE A 33 -5.56 -20.28 -16.01
C ILE A 33 -4.47 -20.74 -16.97
N ASN A 34 -3.22 -20.47 -16.60
CA ASN A 34 -2.08 -20.93 -17.38
C ASN A 34 -1.74 -22.38 -17.01
N ASP A 35 -1.13 -23.12 -17.94
CA ASP A 35 -0.79 -24.54 -17.79
C ASP A 35 0.13 -24.84 -16.59
N CYS A 36 0.86 -23.83 -16.11
CA CYS A 36 1.77 -23.96 -14.97
C CYS A 36 1.08 -23.81 -13.60
N TYR A 37 -0.21 -23.47 -13.53
CA TYR A 37 -0.93 -23.26 -12.28
C TYR A 37 -0.84 -24.49 -11.34
N PRO A 38 -0.59 -24.31 -10.02
CA PRO A 38 -0.53 -23.04 -9.28
C PRO A 38 0.83 -22.33 -9.34
N THR A 39 1.83 -22.95 -9.97
CA THR A 39 3.24 -22.56 -9.92
C THR A 39 3.63 -21.61 -11.05
N THR A 40 4.62 -20.75 -10.81
CA THR A 40 5.19 -19.84 -11.83
C THR A 40 6.64 -20.15 -12.19
N THR A 41 7.22 -21.20 -11.58
CA THR A 41 8.67 -21.50 -11.64
C THR A 41 9.13 -22.08 -12.98
N THR A 42 8.24 -22.61 -13.82
CA THR A 42 8.63 -23.41 -15.00
C THR A 42 8.56 -22.70 -16.36
N HIS A 43 8.14 -21.43 -16.48
CA HIS A 43 8.03 -20.78 -17.79
C HIS A 43 8.48 -19.31 -17.82
N GLN A 44 8.84 -18.85 -19.03
CA GLN A 44 9.21 -17.48 -19.40
C GLN A 44 8.18 -16.40 -18.99
N GLU A 45 6.97 -16.81 -18.59
CA GLU A 45 5.89 -15.97 -18.06
C GLU A 45 5.93 -15.93 -16.53
N TRP A 46 7.02 -15.41 -15.98
CA TRP A 46 7.16 -15.22 -14.54
C TRP A 46 6.00 -14.35 -14.02
N GLY A 47 5.17 -14.93 -13.13
CA GLY A 47 4.18 -14.19 -12.34
C GLY A 47 2.73 -14.13 -12.87
N LYS A 48 2.31 -14.98 -13.81
CA LYS A 48 0.90 -14.98 -14.31
C LYS A 48 0.21 -16.36 -14.32
N ALA A 49 0.35 -17.20 -13.29
CA ALA A 49 -0.32 -18.51 -13.29
C ALA A 49 -1.86 -18.44 -13.38
N CYS A 50 -2.46 -17.30 -13.02
CA CYS A 50 -3.89 -17.05 -13.12
C CYS A 50 -4.12 -15.55 -13.33
N ASP A 51 -4.76 -15.16 -14.43
CA ASP A 51 -5.09 -13.77 -14.74
C ASP A 51 -6.61 -13.53 -14.63
N LEU A 52 -6.98 -12.41 -14.04
CA LEU A 52 -8.37 -12.01 -13.83
C LEU A 52 -8.67 -10.79 -14.71
N HIS A 53 -9.51 -10.98 -15.73
CA HIS A 53 -9.98 -9.93 -16.61
C HIS A 53 -11.44 -9.60 -16.34
N LEU A 54 -11.71 -8.37 -15.89
CA LEU A 54 -13.07 -7.89 -15.78
C LEU A 54 -13.65 -7.64 -17.18
N THR A 55 -14.81 -8.22 -17.46
CA THR A 55 -15.52 -8.06 -18.73
C THR A 55 -16.58 -6.96 -18.65
N LYS A 56 -17.39 -6.97 -17.59
CA LYS A 56 -18.48 -6.00 -17.42
C LYS A 56 -18.92 -5.90 -15.96
N THR A 57 -19.22 -4.70 -15.52
CA THR A 57 -19.79 -4.43 -14.19
C THR A 57 -20.72 -3.23 -14.25
N ASN A 58 -21.61 -3.10 -13.26
CA ASN A 58 -22.34 -1.85 -13.00
C ASN A 58 -21.95 -1.19 -11.68
N PHE A 59 -20.89 -1.69 -11.02
CA PHE A 59 -20.28 -0.97 -9.91
C PHE A 59 -19.58 0.29 -10.40
N PRO A 60 -19.51 1.35 -9.56
CA PRO A 60 -18.70 2.52 -9.87
C PRO A 60 -17.22 2.15 -10.07
N PRO A 61 -16.47 2.86 -10.93
CA PRO A 61 -15.07 2.53 -11.25
C PRO A 61 -14.17 2.41 -10.02
N LYS A 62 -14.39 3.20 -8.97
CA LYS A 62 -13.60 3.11 -7.71
C LYS A 62 -13.84 1.78 -6.97
N ILE A 63 -15.08 1.30 -6.91
CA ILE A 63 -15.44 0.03 -6.25
C ILE A 63 -14.96 -1.15 -7.10
N GLU A 64 -15.17 -1.06 -8.41
CA GLU A 64 -14.68 -2.03 -9.39
C GLU A 64 -13.16 -2.23 -9.28
N HIS A 65 -12.40 -1.14 -9.34
CA HIS A 65 -10.94 -1.19 -9.24
C HIS A 65 -10.52 -1.79 -7.90
N MET A 66 -11.14 -1.36 -6.80
CA MET A 66 -10.86 -1.89 -5.47
C MET A 66 -11.10 -3.41 -5.37
N LEU A 67 -12.22 -3.93 -5.88
CA LEU A 67 -12.52 -5.36 -5.85
C LEU A 67 -11.56 -6.16 -6.75
N THR A 68 -11.29 -5.66 -7.95
CA THR A 68 -10.46 -6.34 -8.95
C THR A 68 -9.00 -6.38 -8.52
N THR A 69 -8.45 -5.25 -8.04
CA THR A 69 -7.09 -5.18 -7.50
C THR A 69 -6.93 -6.07 -6.26
N GLN A 70 -7.93 -6.11 -5.36
CA GLN A 70 -7.88 -7.01 -4.20
C GLN A 70 -7.87 -8.49 -4.63
N ALA A 71 -8.70 -8.85 -5.60
CA ALA A 71 -8.77 -10.21 -6.13
C ALA A 71 -7.47 -10.65 -6.82
N GLN A 72 -6.88 -9.77 -7.63
CA GLN A 72 -5.58 -10.01 -8.28
C GLN A 72 -4.45 -10.15 -7.26
N GLU A 73 -4.39 -9.29 -6.25
CA GLU A 73 -3.35 -9.35 -5.21
C GLU A 73 -3.51 -10.59 -4.30
N LEU A 74 -4.74 -11.04 -4.05
CA LEU A 74 -5.01 -12.30 -3.35
C LEU A 74 -4.39 -13.47 -4.12
N VAL A 75 -4.66 -13.57 -5.43
CA VAL A 75 -4.11 -14.61 -6.31
C VAL A 75 -2.59 -14.56 -6.35
N ARG A 76 -2.02 -13.36 -6.56
CA ARG A 76 -0.58 -13.14 -6.63
C ARG A 76 0.12 -13.64 -5.37
N ARG A 77 -0.42 -13.32 -4.19
CA ARG A 77 0.21 -13.74 -2.93
C ARG A 77 0.07 -15.21 -2.63
N MET A 78 -1.04 -15.83 -3.01
CA MET A 78 -1.17 -17.28 -2.91
C MET A 78 -0.22 -18.00 -3.87
N GLN A 79 0.09 -17.42 -5.03
CA GLN A 79 1.14 -17.93 -5.93
C GLN A 79 2.55 -17.75 -5.34
N ASP A 80 2.78 -16.67 -4.58
CA ASP A 80 3.97 -16.52 -3.72
C ASP A 80 3.92 -17.51 -2.51
N GLY A 81 2.92 -18.39 -2.48
CA GLY A 81 2.66 -19.45 -1.53
C GLY A 81 2.00 -19.01 -0.22
N MET A 82 1.70 -17.72 -0.04
CA MET A 82 1.04 -17.22 1.17
C MET A 82 -0.30 -17.93 1.44
N PRO A 83 -0.60 -18.35 2.69
CA PRO A 83 -1.88 -18.98 3.01
C PRO A 83 -3.05 -18.03 2.75
N ALA A 84 -4.19 -18.58 2.34
CA ALA A 84 -5.35 -17.83 1.86
C ALA A 84 -5.83 -16.73 2.83
N ASP A 85 -5.88 -17.02 4.14
CA ASP A 85 -6.36 -16.06 5.15
C ASP A 85 -5.41 -14.86 5.30
N LYS A 86 -4.10 -15.11 5.26
CA LYS A 86 -3.07 -14.06 5.35
C LYS A 86 -3.04 -13.25 4.05
N ALA A 87 -3.11 -13.93 2.90
CA ALA A 87 -3.19 -13.30 1.59
C ALA A 87 -4.41 -12.37 1.49
N LEU A 88 -5.58 -12.83 1.96
CA LEU A 88 -6.81 -12.05 1.98
C LEU A 88 -6.69 -10.81 2.88
N LYS A 89 -6.15 -10.95 4.10
CA LYS A 89 -5.94 -9.81 5.01
C LYS A 89 -5.01 -8.77 4.41
N MET A 90 -3.87 -9.21 3.88
CA MET A 90 -2.88 -8.31 3.31
C MET A 90 -3.39 -7.68 2.00
N SER A 91 -4.28 -8.36 1.24
CA SER A 91 -4.70 -7.93 -0.13
C SER A 91 -5.61 -6.72 -0.12
N ASN A 92 -5.94 -6.22 1.07
CA ASN A 92 -6.77 -5.04 1.24
C ASN A 92 -6.13 -3.82 0.54
N PRO A 93 -6.81 -3.20 -0.43
CA PRO A 93 -6.27 -2.04 -1.15
C PRO A 93 -6.16 -0.79 -0.26
N VAL A 94 -6.99 -0.73 0.79
CA VAL A 94 -6.82 0.27 1.85
C VAL A 94 -5.75 -0.28 2.79
N LYS A 95 -4.57 0.34 2.79
CA LYS A 95 -3.46 -0.02 3.69
C LYS A 95 -3.54 0.82 4.96
N ALA A 96 -3.30 0.23 6.11
CA ALA A 96 -3.06 1.02 7.32
C ALA A 96 -1.79 1.86 7.12
N PRO A 97 -1.74 3.08 7.67
CA PRO A 97 -0.55 3.89 7.65
C PRO A 97 0.50 3.17 8.49
N SER A 98 1.72 3.12 7.99
CA SER A 98 2.81 2.34 8.58
C SER A 98 3.15 2.74 10.01
N SER A 99 2.70 3.92 10.47
CA SER A 99 2.91 4.43 11.83
C SER A 99 1.81 4.08 12.82
N SER A 100 0.72 3.44 12.38
CA SER A 100 -0.46 3.13 13.21
C SER A 100 -0.56 1.66 13.61
N VAL A 101 0.48 0.89 13.32
CA VAL A 101 0.48 -0.48 13.77
C VAL A 101 0.79 -0.43 15.25
N ASP A 102 -0.24 -0.68 16.06
CA ASP A 102 -0.14 -1.11 17.47
C ASP A 102 0.59 -2.47 17.58
N ASP A 103 1.47 -2.82 16.63
CA ASP A 103 2.43 -3.91 16.76
C ASP A 103 3.50 -3.40 17.74
N VAL A 104 3.16 -3.51 19.02
CA VAL A 104 4.03 -3.25 20.17
C VAL A 104 5.32 -4.08 20.10
N ASP A 105 5.42 -5.07 19.20
CA ASP A 105 6.54 -6.01 19.10
C ASP A 105 7.28 -6.05 17.75
N THR A 106 6.99 -5.15 16.79
CA THR A 106 7.89 -5.01 15.62
C THR A 106 8.92 -3.91 15.89
N PRO A 107 10.19 -4.23 16.17
CA PRO A 107 11.23 -3.22 16.31
C PRO A 107 11.38 -2.49 14.97
N ASP A 108 11.06 -1.20 15.01
CA ASP A 108 11.51 -0.16 14.09
C ASP A 108 11.43 -0.46 12.58
N LYS A 109 10.24 -0.23 12.00
CA LYS A 109 10.20 0.55 10.75
C LYS A 109 10.48 2.02 11.08
N ALA A 110 11.68 2.29 11.61
CA ALA A 110 12.18 3.63 11.74
C ALA A 110 12.11 4.25 10.34
N LYS A 111 11.28 5.29 10.17
CA LYS A 111 11.53 6.26 9.10
C LYS A 111 13.02 6.51 9.16
N THR A 112 13.76 6.22 8.09
CA THR A 112 15.23 6.28 8.05
C THR A 112 15.63 7.73 8.32
N ARG A 113 15.61 8.08 9.61
CA ARG A 113 15.93 9.41 10.08
C ARG A 113 17.41 9.43 9.94
N VAL A 114 17.89 10.19 8.96
CA VAL A 114 19.32 10.43 8.77
C VAL A 114 19.83 10.95 10.12
N THR A 115 20.46 10.07 10.89
CA THR A 115 20.94 10.42 12.22
C THR A 115 22.22 11.22 12.05
N GLN A 116 22.61 11.98 13.08
CA GLN A 116 23.92 12.64 13.05
C GLN A 116 25.06 11.63 12.85
N GLN A 117 24.89 10.38 13.30
CA GLN A 117 25.87 9.31 13.06
C GLN A 117 25.93 8.91 11.58
N THR A 118 24.78 8.78 10.91
CA THR A 118 24.72 8.52 9.46
C THR A 118 25.39 9.63 8.65
N ILE A 119 25.18 10.89 9.04
CA ILE A 119 25.85 12.05 8.39
C ILE A 119 27.36 12.03 8.63
N LYS A 120 27.80 11.70 9.85
CA LYS A 120 29.22 11.56 10.17
C LYS A 120 29.88 10.43 9.38
N GLY A 121 29.18 9.31 9.19
CA GLY A 121 29.60 8.20 8.32
C GLY A 121 29.82 8.68 6.88
N LEU A 122 28.80 9.29 6.28
CA LEU A 122 28.88 9.83 4.91
C LEU A 122 30.02 10.84 4.73
N LYS A 123 30.25 11.70 5.73
CA LYS A 123 31.37 12.66 5.68
C LYS A 123 32.73 11.95 5.67
N LYS A 124 32.91 10.93 6.53
CA LYS A 124 34.11 10.12 6.55
C LYS A 124 34.33 9.43 5.20
N ASP A 125 33.29 8.88 4.59
CA ASP A 125 33.37 8.21 3.29
C ASP A 125 33.80 9.19 2.19
N MET A 126 33.24 10.40 2.19
CA MET A 126 33.65 11.47 1.28
C MET A 126 35.12 11.86 1.45
N ASP A 127 35.59 11.99 2.69
CA ASP A 127 36.99 12.32 3.01
C ASP A 127 37.93 11.18 2.57
N THR A 128 37.55 9.92 2.80
CA THR A 128 38.31 8.74 2.34
C THR A 128 38.40 8.70 0.82
N LEU A 129 37.29 8.95 0.11
CA LEU A 129 37.27 8.98 -1.36
C LEU A 129 38.13 10.12 -1.93
N ALA A 130 38.07 11.30 -1.32
CA ALA A 130 38.92 12.42 -1.69
C ALA A 130 40.40 12.06 -1.51
N HIS A 131 40.76 11.45 -0.37
CA HIS A 131 42.13 11.03 -0.10
C HIS A 131 42.62 9.97 -1.11
N VAL A 132 41.81 8.96 -1.41
CA VAL A 132 42.15 7.94 -2.42
C VAL A 132 42.33 8.55 -3.81
N ARG A 133 41.49 9.52 -4.19
CA ARG A 133 41.62 10.24 -5.47
C ARG A 133 42.96 10.97 -5.55
N ASP A 134 43.35 11.69 -4.50
CA ASP A 134 44.59 12.45 -4.48
C ASP A 134 45.82 11.52 -4.54
N LEU A 135 45.79 10.38 -3.83
CA LEU A 135 46.83 9.35 -3.93
C LEU A 135 46.94 8.74 -5.35
N ARG A 136 45.80 8.56 -6.05
CA ARG A 136 45.78 8.10 -7.45
C ARG A 136 46.33 9.13 -8.41
N GLN A 137 46.12 10.43 -8.17
CA GLN A 137 46.72 11.50 -8.97
C GLN A 137 48.24 11.51 -8.87
N ILE A 138 48.80 11.31 -7.66
CA ILE A 138 50.25 11.18 -7.43
C ILE A 138 50.83 10.01 -8.25
N ASP A 139 50.13 8.87 -8.32
CA ASP A 139 50.56 7.71 -9.11
C ASP A 139 50.47 7.98 -10.63
N ALA A 140 49.37 8.61 -11.08
CA ALA A 140 49.09 8.90 -12.48
C ALA A 140 49.97 10.00 -13.10
N ALA A 141 50.47 10.94 -12.29
CA ALA A 141 51.33 12.08 -12.70
C ALA A 141 52.64 11.68 -13.41
N THR A 142 52.93 10.38 -13.52
CA THR A 142 54.05 9.84 -14.29
C THR A 142 53.90 9.99 -15.81
N LYS A 143 52.66 10.15 -16.33
CA LYS A 143 52.37 9.99 -17.76
C LYS A 143 52.18 11.30 -18.56
N GLN A 144 52.16 12.46 -17.91
CA GLN A 144 51.88 13.74 -18.58
C GLN A 144 53.11 14.66 -18.60
N GLY A 145 53.82 14.68 -19.73
CA GLY A 145 54.75 15.76 -20.10
C GLY A 145 56.23 15.57 -19.71
N ASN A 146 57.10 16.08 -20.59
CA ASN A 146 58.57 16.15 -20.58
C ASN A 146 59.33 15.40 -19.46
N ALA A 147 60.12 14.40 -19.87
CA ALA A 147 60.88 13.45 -19.05
C ALA A 147 61.90 14.06 -18.05
N THR A 148 62.11 15.38 -18.07
CA THR A 148 63.20 16.05 -17.33
C THR A 148 62.84 16.48 -15.90
N LYS A 149 61.55 16.57 -15.52
CA LYS A 149 61.15 16.81 -14.11
C LYS A 149 59.93 15.99 -13.75
N LYS A 150 60.14 14.83 -13.10
CA LYS A 150 59.05 14.08 -12.48
C LYS A 150 58.51 14.90 -11.30
N LEU A 151 57.20 15.19 -11.31
CA LEU A 151 56.52 15.95 -10.25
C LEU A 151 56.62 15.28 -8.88
N HIS A 152 56.66 13.94 -8.86
CA HIS A 152 56.71 13.12 -7.65
C HIS A 152 57.84 12.09 -7.71
N SER A 153 58.46 11.84 -6.55
CA SER A 153 59.53 10.85 -6.43
C SER A 153 59.03 9.42 -6.64
N ALA A 154 59.91 8.49 -7.01
CA ALA A 154 59.54 7.07 -7.11
C ALA A 154 59.10 6.47 -5.76
N LYS A 155 59.64 7.01 -4.66
CA LYS A 155 59.29 6.64 -3.29
C LYS A 155 57.85 7.09 -2.97
N GLU A 156 57.52 8.36 -3.23
CA GLU A 156 56.16 8.92 -3.03
C GLU A 156 55.08 8.10 -3.73
N ARG A 157 55.31 7.69 -4.99
CA ARG A 157 54.34 6.87 -5.74
C ARG A 157 54.19 5.46 -5.16
N ARG A 158 55.29 4.85 -4.72
CA ARG A 158 55.25 3.54 -4.05
C ARG A 158 54.47 3.63 -2.73
N ASP A 159 54.70 4.69 -1.97
CA ASP A 159 54.02 4.92 -0.71
C ASP A 159 52.53 5.25 -0.93
N ALA A 160 52.19 6.02 -1.98
CA ALA A 160 50.80 6.28 -2.38
C ALA A 160 50.04 4.99 -2.72
N ARG A 161 50.63 4.09 -3.50
CA ARG A 161 50.02 2.77 -3.80
C ARG A 161 49.83 1.91 -2.55
N ARG A 162 50.82 1.90 -1.64
CA ARG A 162 50.71 1.20 -0.35
C ARG A 162 49.59 1.79 0.51
N ASN A 163 49.44 3.11 0.53
CA ASN A 163 48.38 3.77 1.29
C ASN A 163 47.00 3.48 0.70
N VAL A 164 46.84 3.51 -0.63
CA VAL A 164 45.57 3.10 -1.28
C VAL A 164 45.22 1.65 -0.93
N ALA A 165 46.19 0.73 -0.98
CA ALA A 165 45.95 -0.67 -0.60
C ALA A 165 45.54 -0.82 0.86
N LYS A 166 46.20 -0.09 1.78
CA LYS A 166 45.84 -0.07 3.21
C LYS A 166 44.43 0.46 3.46
N ILE A 167 44.06 1.58 2.83
CA ILE A 167 42.71 2.16 2.94
C ILE A 167 41.67 1.17 2.41
N THR A 168 41.93 0.57 1.23
CA THR A 168 41.00 -0.39 0.60
C THR A 168 40.76 -1.62 1.48
N ASN A 169 41.81 -2.17 2.09
CA ASN A 169 41.66 -3.32 2.99
C ASN A 169 40.90 -2.94 4.27
N ARG A 170 41.17 -1.77 4.85
CA ARG A 170 40.47 -1.28 6.04
C ARG A 170 38.98 -1.05 5.80
N GLU A 171 38.61 -0.48 4.66
CA GLU A 171 37.19 -0.28 4.31
C GLU A 171 36.50 -1.64 4.08
N ARG A 172 37.17 -2.60 3.42
CA ARG A 172 36.64 -3.96 3.27
C ARG A 172 36.41 -4.67 4.60
N GLU A 173 37.33 -4.54 5.54
CA GLU A 173 37.17 -5.11 6.90
C GLU A 173 36.00 -4.44 7.63
N ALA A 174 35.87 -3.12 7.55
CA ALA A 174 34.74 -2.40 8.15
C ALA A 174 33.39 -2.80 7.53
N ASP A 175 33.32 -2.95 6.20
CA ASP A 175 32.12 -3.41 5.50
C ASP A 175 31.72 -4.83 5.94
N ALA A 176 32.69 -5.74 6.07
CA ALA A 176 32.45 -7.11 6.54
C ALA A 176 31.95 -7.15 7.99
N GLU A 177 32.44 -6.27 8.87
CA GLU A 177 31.92 -6.15 10.25
C GLU A 177 30.48 -5.65 10.29
N VAL A 178 30.12 -4.69 9.43
CA VAL A 178 28.75 -4.17 9.34
C VAL A 178 27.81 -5.25 8.79
N GLU A 179 28.23 -5.97 7.76
CA GLU A 179 27.47 -7.08 7.18
C GLU A 179 27.25 -8.20 8.21
N ALA A 180 28.28 -8.60 8.95
CA ALA A 180 28.16 -9.61 10.01
C ALA A 180 27.19 -9.18 11.13
N LYS A 181 27.22 -7.91 11.54
CA LYS A 181 26.24 -7.36 12.51
C LYS A 181 24.83 -7.38 11.96
N TRP A 182 24.66 -7.02 10.70
CA TRP A 182 23.35 -7.05 10.05
C TRP A 182 22.80 -8.48 9.94
N GLU A 183 23.64 -9.46 9.59
CA GLU A 183 23.26 -10.87 9.59
C GLU A 183 22.87 -11.39 10.98
N GLU A 184 23.60 -10.99 12.02
CA GLU A 184 23.28 -11.35 13.40
C GLU A 184 21.95 -10.74 13.86
N GLU A 185 21.72 -9.46 13.54
CA GLU A 185 20.46 -8.77 13.83
C GLU A 185 19.28 -9.39 13.05
N GLU A 186 19.46 -9.70 11.77
CA GLU A 186 18.42 -10.36 10.96
C GLU A 186 18.14 -11.78 11.48
N ARG A 187 19.17 -12.52 11.89
CA ARG A 187 19.02 -13.85 12.53
C ARG A 187 18.26 -13.74 13.85
N ALA A 188 18.59 -12.76 14.69
CA ALA A 188 17.89 -12.51 15.95
C ALA A 188 16.43 -12.08 15.73
N ARG A 189 16.19 -11.22 14.73
CA ARG A 189 14.84 -10.83 14.32
C ARG A 189 14.03 -12.04 13.89
N MET A 190 14.61 -12.92 13.06
CA MET A 190 13.94 -14.12 12.58
C MET A 190 13.68 -15.16 13.68
N ALA A 191 14.52 -15.24 14.72
CA ALA A 191 14.35 -16.18 15.83
C ALA A 191 13.10 -15.91 16.70
N GLY A 192 12.58 -14.67 16.71
CA GLY A 192 11.37 -14.30 17.45
C GLY A 192 10.05 -14.53 16.70
N TYR A 193 10.13 -14.79 15.40
CA TYR A 193 8.95 -15.12 14.60
C TYR A 193 8.81 -16.64 14.52
N ASP A 194 7.90 -17.20 15.33
CA ASP A 194 7.32 -18.53 15.09
C ASP A 194 6.39 -18.48 13.86
N ILE A 195 6.95 -18.08 12.73
CA ILE A 195 6.35 -18.31 11.43
C ILE A 195 6.77 -19.74 11.11
N SER A 196 5.91 -20.72 11.45
CA SER A 196 6.00 -22.09 10.98
C SER A 196 6.53 -22.06 9.54
N SER A 197 7.75 -22.55 9.30
CA SER A 197 8.59 -22.18 8.16
C SER A 197 7.81 -22.15 6.86
N PHE A 198 7.31 -20.96 6.52
CA PHE A 198 6.65 -20.74 5.26
C PHE A 198 7.77 -20.30 4.33
N ASP A 199 8.41 -21.28 3.71
CA ASP A 199 9.60 -21.12 2.87
C ASP A 199 9.32 -20.37 1.55
N GLY A 200 8.06 -20.02 1.26
CA GLY A 200 7.67 -19.41 -0.01
C GLY A 200 7.91 -20.34 -1.19
N SER A 201 8.26 -21.60 -0.96
CA SER A 201 8.70 -22.52 -2.02
C SER A 201 7.52 -23.21 -2.68
N ASN A 202 6.38 -23.31 -1.97
CA ASN A 202 5.23 -24.05 -2.46
C ASN A 202 4.02 -23.13 -2.77
N PRO A 203 3.76 -22.81 -4.05
CA PRO A 203 2.62 -22.01 -4.47
C PRO A 203 1.30 -22.67 -4.03
N GLN A 204 0.36 -21.85 -3.57
CA GLN A 204 -0.94 -22.32 -3.09
C GLN A 204 -2.00 -22.19 -4.19
N PRO A 205 -2.90 -23.18 -4.35
CA PRO A 205 -4.03 -23.07 -5.25
C PRO A 205 -4.97 -21.95 -4.80
N SER A 206 -5.17 -20.94 -5.64
CA SER A 206 -5.92 -19.70 -5.35
C SER A 206 -7.33 -19.63 -5.91
N LEU A 207 -7.72 -20.49 -6.87
CA LEU A 207 -9.01 -20.40 -7.57
C LEU A 207 -10.22 -20.48 -6.63
N LEU A 208 -10.24 -21.42 -5.69
CA LEU A 208 -11.36 -21.56 -4.75
C LEU A 208 -11.48 -20.32 -3.84
N SER A 209 -10.34 -19.86 -3.30
CA SER A 209 -10.28 -18.67 -2.44
C SER A 209 -10.70 -17.41 -3.20
N LEU A 210 -10.28 -17.26 -4.45
CA LEU A 210 -10.68 -16.19 -5.35
C LEU A 210 -12.19 -16.19 -5.61
N LEU A 211 -12.76 -17.34 -6.02
CA LEU A 211 -14.19 -17.46 -6.32
C LEU A 211 -15.04 -17.23 -5.07
N THR A 212 -14.62 -17.77 -3.93
CA THR A 212 -15.28 -17.57 -2.63
C THR A 212 -15.25 -16.09 -2.24
N PHE A 213 -14.08 -15.45 -2.36
CA PHE A 213 -13.91 -14.03 -2.10
C PHE A 213 -14.86 -13.18 -2.96
N LEU A 214 -14.84 -13.36 -4.28
CA LEU A 214 -15.67 -12.59 -5.21
C LEU A 214 -17.16 -12.81 -4.93
N THR A 215 -17.58 -14.06 -4.77
CA THR A 215 -18.99 -14.42 -4.52
C THR A 215 -19.48 -13.80 -3.21
N GLN A 216 -18.75 -14.01 -2.11
CA GLN A 216 -19.13 -13.47 -0.81
C GLN A 216 -19.13 -11.94 -0.81
N LYS A 217 -18.15 -11.29 -1.45
CA LYS A 217 -18.08 -9.83 -1.50
C LYS A 217 -19.21 -9.22 -2.31
N ILE A 218 -19.51 -9.78 -3.48
CA ILE A 218 -20.57 -9.23 -4.34
C ILE A 218 -21.97 -9.47 -3.76
N GLN A 219 -22.17 -10.59 -3.05
CA GLN A 219 -23.42 -10.85 -2.34
C GLN A 219 -23.60 -9.95 -1.11
N ARG A 220 -22.55 -9.76 -0.30
CA ARG A 220 -22.66 -8.95 0.92
C ARG A 220 -22.73 -7.45 0.65
N LEU A 221 -22.06 -6.96 -0.38
CA LEU A 221 -21.86 -5.51 -0.59
C LEU A 221 -23.18 -4.69 -0.67
N PRO A 222 -24.26 -5.14 -1.34
CA PRO A 222 -25.53 -4.43 -1.34
C PRO A 222 -26.30 -4.47 -0.01
N GLU A 223 -25.99 -5.43 0.85
CA GLU A 223 -26.65 -5.66 2.16
C GLU A 223 -25.89 -5.00 3.31
N GLU A 224 -24.63 -4.63 3.11
CA GLU A 224 -23.80 -3.98 4.12
C GLU A 224 -24.39 -2.62 4.55
N THR A 225 -24.64 -2.47 5.84
CA THR A 225 -25.14 -1.24 6.46
C THR A 225 -24.00 -0.39 7.00
N CYS A 226 -24.15 0.93 6.96
CA CYS A 226 -23.22 1.85 7.60
C CYS A 226 -23.26 1.68 9.13
N PRO A 227 -22.11 1.48 9.80
CA PRO A 227 -22.07 1.28 11.25
C PRO A 227 -22.65 2.43 12.09
N ILE A 228 -22.69 3.65 11.54
CA ILE A 228 -23.10 4.88 12.25
C ILE A 228 -24.61 5.12 12.07
N CYS A 229 -25.08 5.34 10.84
CA CYS A 229 -26.50 5.65 10.58
C CYS A 229 -27.39 4.40 10.41
N LYS A 230 -26.81 3.20 10.34
CA LYS A 230 -27.49 1.91 10.12
C LYS A 230 -28.26 1.76 8.80
N GLU A 231 -28.26 2.77 7.92
CA GLU A 231 -28.77 2.65 6.56
C GLU A 231 -27.82 1.81 5.68
N THR A 232 -28.33 1.24 4.59
CA THR A 232 -27.50 0.52 3.59
C THR A 232 -26.41 1.44 3.03
N ALA A 233 -25.15 0.99 3.11
CA ALA A 233 -24.01 1.78 2.67
C ALA A 233 -24.05 2.00 1.14
N LEU A 234 -24.37 0.95 0.39
CA LEU A 234 -24.64 1.04 -1.05
C LEU A 234 -26.10 1.39 -1.31
N LEU A 235 -26.33 2.28 -2.28
CA LEU A 235 -27.68 2.55 -2.78
C LEU A 235 -28.21 1.30 -3.51
N SER A 236 -29.52 1.04 -3.47
CA SER A 236 -30.09 -0.12 -4.19
C SER A 236 -30.04 0.03 -5.72
N ASP A 237 -29.89 1.25 -6.24
CA ASP A 237 -29.84 1.54 -7.68
C ASP A 237 -28.40 1.86 -8.14
N PRO A 238 -27.80 1.02 -9.00
CA PRO A 238 -26.42 1.18 -9.47
C PRO A 238 -26.21 2.48 -10.27
N THR A 239 -27.23 2.95 -10.98
CA THR A 239 -27.15 4.15 -11.84
C THR A 239 -26.95 5.40 -10.99
N LYS A 240 -27.73 5.51 -9.91
CA LYS A 240 -27.61 6.60 -8.93
C LYS A 240 -26.28 6.54 -8.21
N LEU A 241 -25.81 5.33 -7.88
CA LEU A 241 -24.51 5.13 -7.25
C LEU A 241 -23.35 5.61 -8.15
N ALA A 242 -23.35 5.26 -9.44
CA ALA A 242 -22.33 5.69 -10.38
C ALA A 242 -22.24 7.23 -10.49
N ALA A 243 -23.39 7.92 -10.46
CA ALA A 243 -23.45 9.37 -10.46
C ALA A 243 -22.76 10.03 -9.24
N LEU A 244 -22.65 9.34 -8.10
CA LEU A 244 -21.96 9.85 -6.91
C LEU A 244 -20.43 9.94 -7.07
N TYR A 245 -19.86 9.15 -7.97
CA TYR A 245 -18.40 9.09 -8.21
C TYR A 245 -17.94 9.99 -9.35
N GLN A 246 -18.85 10.52 -10.16
CA GLN A 246 -18.49 11.45 -11.23
C GLN A 246 -17.97 12.78 -10.65
N PRO A 247 -16.93 13.41 -11.23
CA PRO A 247 -16.42 14.70 -10.78
C PRO A 247 -17.44 15.83 -11.01
N ALA A 248 -17.34 16.90 -10.22
CA ALA A 248 -18.29 18.03 -10.28
C ALA A 248 -18.30 18.76 -11.63
N THR A 249 -17.21 18.64 -12.37
CA THR A 249 -16.94 19.34 -13.63
C THR A 249 -17.65 18.74 -14.83
N ALA A 250 -18.19 17.51 -14.74
CA ALA A 250 -18.70 16.77 -15.88
C ALA A 250 -20.09 17.21 -16.40
N SER A 251 -20.70 18.26 -15.82
CA SER A 251 -22.08 18.65 -16.16
C SER A 251 -22.25 20.16 -15.98
N SER A 252 -21.84 20.91 -16.99
CA SER A 252 -21.96 22.37 -17.07
C SER A 252 -23.41 22.86 -17.17
N THR A 253 -24.36 21.97 -17.48
CA THR A 253 -25.78 22.29 -17.69
C THR A 253 -26.69 22.05 -16.48
N ALA A 254 -26.15 21.62 -15.33
CA ALA A 254 -26.96 21.31 -14.13
C ALA A 254 -27.49 22.58 -13.44
N THR A 255 -28.77 22.58 -13.06
CA THR A 255 -29.40 23.70 -12.32
C THR A 255 -28.82 23.83 -10.90
N ALA A 256 -29.05 24.96 -10.24
CA ALA A 256 -28.63 25.16 -8.85
C ALA A 256 -29.25 24.11 -7.89
N ALA A 257 -30.49 23.71 -8.14
CA ALA A 257 -31.17 22.65 -7.39
C ALA A 257 -30.49 21.29 -7.60
N ASP A 258 -30.14 20.94 -8.85
CA ASP A 258 -29.43 19.70 -9.16
C ASP A 258 -28.04 19.64 -8.52
N LYS A 259 -27.33 20.78 -8.50
CA LYS A 259 -26.04 20.90 -7.81
C LYS A 259 -26.17 20.66 -6.31
N LYS A 260 -27.22 21.21 -5.66
CA LYS A 260 -27.50 20.98 -4.23
C LYS A 260 -27.85 19.52 -3.96
N ALA A 261 -28.71 18.91 -4.78
CA ALA A 261 -29.09 17.51 -4.66
C ALA A 261 -27.89 16.57 -4.87
N ARG A 262 -27.04 16.83 -5.86
CA ARG A 262 -25.78 16.08 -6.08
C ARG A 262 -24.81 16.22 -4.91
N LYS A 263 -24.67 17.43 -4.34
CA LYS A 263 -23.82 17.65 -3.17
C LYS A 263 -24.30 16.83 -1.97
N LEU A 264 -25.62 16.80 -1.73
CA LEU A 264 -26.22 15.98 -0.69
C LEU A 264 -26.06 14.49 -0.96
N ALA A 265 -26.23 14.05 -2.20
CA ALA A 265 -26.07 12.64 -2.55
C ALA A 265 -24.60 12.18 -2.40
N ARG A 266 -23.62 13.06 -2.71
CA ARG A 266 -22.19 12.78 -2.51
C ARG A 266 -21.80 12.60 -1.05
N LYS A 267 -22.50 13.25 -0.11
CA LYS A 267 -22.34 12.99 1.34
C LYS A 267 -22.68 11.54 1.68
N LYS A 268 -23.64 10.94 0.97
CA LYS A 268 -23.98 9.51 1.10
C LYS A 268 -23.16 8.58 0.19
N ARG A 269 -22.01 9.03 -0.34
CA ARG A 269 -21.13 8.16 -1.13
C ARG A 269 -20.53 7.07 -0.24
N PRO A 270 -20.60 5.78 -0.62
CA PRO A 270 -20.00 4.71 0.17
C PRO A 270 -18.47 4.76 0.10
N MET A 271 -17.85 4.55 1.24
CA MET A 271 -16.40 4.53 1.45
C MET A 271 -16.01 3.35 2.32
N ARG A 272 -15.03 2.58 1.85
CA ARG A 272 -14.53 1.42 2.57
C ARG A 272 -13.33 1.81 3.41
N VAL A 273 -13.35 1.49 4.70
CA VAL A 273 -12.24 1.76 5.62
C VAL A 273 -11.31 0.54 5.76
N TYR A 274 -10.16 0.72 6.39
CA TYR A 274 -9.14 -0.32 6.58
C TYR A 274 -9.68 -1.61 7.21
N CYS A 275 -10.54 -1.51 8.23
CA CYS A 275 -11.11 -2.70 8.87
C CYS A 275 -12.05 -3.51 7.94
N GLY A 276 -12.40 -2.98 6.77
CA GLY A 276 -13.21 -3.62 5.74
C GLY A 276 -14.66 -3.20 5.71
N CYS A 277 -15.13 -2.47 6.73
CA CYS A 277 -16.50 -1.94 6.80
C CYS A 277 -16.73 -0.78 5.81
N TRP A 278 -17.99 -0.56 5.45
CA TRP A 278 -18.41 0.53 4.59
C TRP A 278 -19.16 1.60 5.37
N PHE A 279 -18.84 2.84 5.09
CA PHE A 279 -19.46 4.01 5.69
C PHE A 279 -19.94 4.96 4.60
N HIS A 280 -20.97 5.75 4.89
CA HIS A 280 -21.23 6.94 4.07
C HIS A 280 -20.14 7.98 4.34
N HIS A 281 -19.75 8.74 3.31
CA HIS A 281 -18.71 9.76 3.43
C HIS A 281 -18.98 10.74 4.58
N ASP A 282 -20.19 11.27 4.71
CA ASP A 282 -20.54 12.22 5.79
C ASP A 282 -20.38 11.58 7.17
N CYS A 283 -20.91 10.36 7.35
CA CYS A 283 -20.80 9.63 8.60
C CYS A 283 -19.34 9.34 8.96
N LEU A 284 -18.53 8.95 7.99
CA LEU A 284 -17.10 8.72 8.19
C LEU A 284 -16.35 10.03 8.49
N ASP A 285 -16.70 11.12 7.81
CA ASP A 285 -16.08 12.43 8.01
C ASP A 285 -16.34 12.96 9.42
N THR A 286 -17.60 12.90 9.88
CA THR A 286 -17.99 13.22 11.25
C THR A 286 -17.23 12.33 12.24
N PHE A 287 -17.23 11.01 12.03
CA PHE A 287 -16.57 10.05 12.92
C PHE A 287 -15.05 10.25 13.03
N MET A 288 -14.39 10.68 11.96
CA MET A 288 -12.93 10.88 11.94
C MET A 288 -12.52 12.28 12.40
N ARG A 289 -13.36 13.31 12.23
CA ARG A 289 -13.05 14.71 12.54
C ARG A 289 -13.61 15.20 13.87
N GLU A 290 -14.47 14.43 14.52
CA GLU A 290 -15.04 14.78 15.82
C GLU A 290 -14.52 13.85 16.91
N PRO A 291 -14.35 14.34 18.15
CA PRO A 291 -13.93 13.50 19.27
C PRO A 291 -15.01 12.44 19.58
N PRO A 292 -14.64 11.22 20.01
CA PRO A 292 -13.28 10.78 20.36
C PRO A 292 -12.42 10.38 19.15
N PHE A 293 -11.23 10.97 19.03
CA PHE A 293 -10.31 10.67 17.93
C PHE A 293 -9.71 9.27 18.05
N GLY A 294 -9.55 8.61 16.91
CA GLY A 294 -8.97 7.27 16.87
C GLY A 294 -9.86 6.17 17.46
N ALA A 295 -11.16 6.42 17.55
CA ALA A 295 -12.13 5.42 17.96
C ALA A 295 -12.05 4.14 17.11
N ALA A 296 -12.28 3.02 17.78
CA ALA A 296 -12.41 1.73 17.14
C ALA A 296 -13.68 1.65 16.26
N CYS A 297 -13.64 0.79 15.26
CA CYS A 297 -14.81 0.56 14.42
C CYS A 297 -15.96 -0.02 15.27
N PRO A 298 -17.20 0.50 15.16
CA PRO A 298 -18.33 -0.03 15.92
C PRO A 298 -18.65 -1.51 15.64
N VAL A 299 -18.21 -2.04 14.50
CA VAL A 299 -18.35 -3.46 14.12
C VAL A 299 -17.13 -4.30 14.55
N HIS A 300 -15.95 -3.68 14.58
CA HIS A 300 -14.68 -4.33 14.91
C HIS A 300 -14.00 -3.53 16.02
N PRO A 301 -14.37 -3.75 17.30
CA PRO A 301 -13.90 -2.94 18.43
C PRO A 301 -12.39 -3.04 18.66
N THR A 302 -11.74 -4.06 18.10
CA THR A 302 -10.28 -4.25 18.17
C THR A 302 -9.50 -3.46 17.12
N ARG A 303 -10.17 -2.82 16.15
CA ARG A 303 -9.51 -2.17 15.02
C ARG A 303 -9.92 -0.70 14.92
N ARG A 304 -8.93 0.19 14.99
CA ARG A 304 -9.10 1.61 14.68
C ARG A 304 -9.59 1.81 13.25
N VAL A 305 -10.48 2.78 13.06
CA VAL A 305 -10.90 3.17 11.71
C VAL A 305 -9.81 3.99 11.05
N TYR A 306 -9.41 3.56 9.84
CA TYR A 306 -8.47 4.29 8.99
C TYR A 306 -8.99 4.41 7.57
N HIS A 307 -8.75 5.56 6.94
CA HIS A 307 -9.01 5.79 5.53
C HIS A 307 -7.98 6.80 4.96
N PRO A 308 -7.46 6.60 3.75
CA PRO A 308 -6.40 7.44 3.15
C PRO A 308 -6.78 8.91 2.96
N ASP A 309 -8.06 9.21 2.78
CA ASP A 309 -8.56 10.59 2.61
C ASP A 309 -8.49 11.43 3.91
N TRP A 310 -8.15 10.85 5.08
CA TRP A 310 -7.99 11.57 6.36
C TRP A 310 -6.60 11.33 6.95
N PRO A 311 -6.07 12.30 7.72
CA PRO A 311 -4.79 12.14 8.39
C PRO A 311 -4.85 11.01 9.42
N ALA A 312 -3.79 10.21 9.46
CA ALA A 312 -3.64 9.10 10.40
C ALA A 312 -3.33 9.58 11.83
N ASP A 313 -2.60 10.70 11.92
CA ASP A 313 -2.09 11.23 13.17
C ASP A 313 -3.21 11.87 14.00
N ILE A 314 -3.40 11.34 15.20
CA ILE A 314 -4.41 11.82 16.15
C ILE A 314 -4.11 13.27 16.54
N ARG A 315 -2.84 13.64 16.71
CA ARG A 315 -2.44 15.00 17.09
C ARG A 315 -2.78 16.02 16.01
N GLU A 316 -2.71 15.61 14.74
CA GLU A 316 -3.11 16.46 13.62
C GLU A 316 -4.62 16.67 13.59
N LEU A 317 -5.41 15.61 13.83
CA LEU A 317 -6.87 15.69 13.94
C LEU A 317 -7.31 16.57 15.12
N GLU A 318 -6.70 16.39 16.29
CA GLU A 318 -6.95 17.20 17.48
C GLU A 318 -6.64 18.69 17.23
N ARG A 319 -5.48 18.98 16.63
CA ARG A 319 -5.10 20.37 16.30
C ARG A 319 -6.10 21.00 15.31
N ALA A 320 -6.50 20.26 14.29
CA ALA A 320 -7.48 20.72 13.31
C ALA A 320 -8.86 20.96 13.95
N TYR A 321 -9.28 20.09 14.87
CA TYR A 321 -10.52 20.24 15.62
C TYR A 321 -10.48 21.47 16.54
N MET A 322 -9.42 21.64 17.33
CA MET A 322 -9.25 22.78 18.23
C MET A 322 -9.21 24.11 17.46
N SER A 323 -8.56 24.15 16.30
CA SER A 323 -8.56 25.33 15.43
C SER A 323 -9.96 25.63 14.86
N ARG A 324 -10.71 24.60 14.44
CA ARG A 324 -12.09 24.75 13.96
C ARG A 324 -13.02 25.24 15.08
N GLU A 325 -12.83 24.72 16.28
CA GLU A 325 -13.61 25.07 17.47
C GLU A 325 -13.32 26.50 17.94
N ALA A 326 -12.05 26.91 17.97
CA ALA A 326 -11.67 28.30 18.27
C ALA A 326 -12.30 29.28 17.29
N ARG A 327 -12.22 28.98 15.99
CA ARG A 327 -12.87 29.79 14.94
C ARG A 327 -14.39 29.84 15.08
N ARG A 328 -15.02 28.73 15.47
CA ARG A 328 -16.47 28.69 15.72
C ARG A 328 -16.85 29.64 16.84
N ARG A 329 -16.10 29.65 17.96
CA ARG A 329 -16.32 30.57 19.08
C ARG A 329 -16.14 32.02 18.68
N GLU A 330 -15.08 32.35 17.93
CA GLU A 330 -14.89 33.71 17.41
C GLU A 330 -16.08 34.20 16.57
N ILE A 331 -16.65 33.32 15.72
CA ILE A 331 -17.83 33.66 14.90
C ILE A 331 -19.08 33.83 15.77
N GLU A 332 -19.30 32.94 16.75
CA GLU A 332 -20.41 33.03 17.69
C GLU A 332 -20.32 34.31 18.55
N ASP A 333 -19.12 34.67 19.01
CA ASP A 333 -18.88 35.90 19.74
C ASP A 333 -19.23 37.13 18.88
N VAL A 334 -18.73 37.19 17.64
CA VAL A 334 -19.08 38.28 16.69
C VAL A 334 -20.59 38.34 16.41
N ALA A 335 -21.25 37.18 16.27
CA ALA A 335 -22.69 37.14 16.07
C ALA A 335 -23.49 37.61 17.29
N ASN A 336 -22.97 37.41 18.51
CA ASN A 336 -23.59 37.88 19.75
C ASN A 336 -23.37 39.39 19.99
N PHE A 337 -22.38 40.00 19.34
CA PHE A 337 -22.12 41.45 19.44
C PHE A 337 -23.00 42.31 18.50
N ILE A 338 -23.64 41.72 17.49
CA ILE A 338 -24.51 42.41 16.50
C ILE A 338 -25.97 42.39 16.96
#